data_AF-A0A250KPK7-F1
#
_entry.id   AF-A0A250KPK7-F1
#
_cell.length_a   1.000
_cell.length_b   1.000
_cell.length_c   1.000
_cell.angle_alpha   90.00
_cell.angle_beta   90.00
_cell.angle_gamma   90.00
#
_symmetry.space_group_name_H-M   'P 1'
#
loop_
_entity.id
_entity.type
_entity.pdbx_description
1 polymer ?
#
loop_
_entity_poly.entity_id
_entity_poly.type
_entity_poly.pdbx_seq_one_letter_code
_entity_poly.pdbx_strand_id
1 'polypeptide(L)'
;MEDRKRTTEARILSHFPEVRTKVLASPEFAAWLSSLTALDVDGETLYLRGGDMLRDKDQVIFEWARQHGLLTDAAISRAMKAEDE
;
A
#
# COMPACT_ATOMS: atom_id res chain seq x y z
N MET A 1 -16.09 -12.61 7.36
CA MET A 1 -16.32 -11.64 6.27
C MET A 1 -15.37 -10.49 6.57
N GLU A 2 -14.29 -10.20 5.85
CA GLU A 2 -14.09 -10.13 4.41
C GLU A 2 -12.74 -10.74 4.00
N ASP A 3 -12.77 -11.82 3.22
CA ASP A 3 -11.62 -12.34 2.47
C ASP A 3 -11.74 -11.93 0.98
N ARG A 4 -12.31 -10.74 0.74
CA ARG A 4 -12.52 -10.23 -0.62
C ARG A 4 -11.19 -9.65 -1.11
N LYS A 5 -10.40 -10.50 -1.77
CA LYS A 5 -9.25 -10.17 -2.62
C LYS A 5 -8.34 -9.09 -2.03
N ARG A 6 -7.55 -9.44 -1.00
CA ARG A 6 -6.35 -8.66 -0.69
C ARG A 6 -5.52 -8.54 -1.96
N THR A 7 -5.30 -7.30 -2.39
CA THR A 7 -4.38 -6.97 -3.49
C THR A 7 -3.01 -7.57 -3.24
N THR A 8 -2.21 -7.75 -4.28
CA THR A 8 -0.84 -8.28 -4.15
C THR A 8 -0.05 -7.43 -3.16
N GLU A 9 -0.24 -6.10 -3.18
CA GLU A 9 0.37 -5.16 -2.26
C GLU A 9 -0.07 -5.39 -0.81
N ALA A 10 -1.37 -5.60 -0.56
CA ALA A 10 -1.88 -5.90 0.77
C ALA A 10 -1.30 -7.21 1.34
N ARG A 11 -1.11 -8.23 0.48
CA ARG A 11 -0.45 -9.49 0.86
C ARG A 11 1.02 -9.29 1.19
N ILE A 12 1.77 -8.58 0.34
CA ILE A 12 3.18 -8.28 0.62
C ILE A 12 3.32 -7.49 1.92
N LEU A 13 2.49 -6.47 2.15
CA LEU A 13 2.50 -5.71 3.41
C LEU A 13 2.14 -6.56 4.63
N SER A 14 1.42 -7.67 4.48
CA SER A 14 1.13 -8.59 5.58
C SER A 14 2.36 -9.36 6.07
N HIS A 15 3.37 -9.54 5.21
CA HIS A 15 4.68 -10.08 5.59
C HIS A 15 5.57 -9.06 6.32
N PHE A 16 5.25 -7.77 6.22
CA PHE A 16 6.05 -6.66 6.79
C PHE A 16 5.17 -5.68 7.60
N PRO A 17 4.53 -6.13 8.69
CA PRO A 17 3.64 -5.28 9.50
C PRO A 17 4.35 -4.03 10.07
N GLU A 18 5.65 -4.11 10.32
CA GLU A 18 6.48 -3.00 10.77
C GLU A 18 6.63 -1.90 9.70
N VAL A 19 6.64 -2.27 8.42
CA VAL A 19 6.69 -1.30 7.32
C VAL A 19 5.39 -0.51 7.31
N ARG A 20 4.24 -1.19 7.35
CA ARG A 20 2.93 -0.54 7.41
C ARG A 20 2.83 0.43 8.59
N THR A 21 3.30 -0.01 9.76
CA THR A 21 3.29 0.82 10.97
C THR A 21 4.17 2.06 10.82
N LYS A 22 5.38 1.92 10.27
CA LYS A 22 6.30 3.05 10.02
C LYS A 22 5.73 4.05 9.02
N VAL A 23 5.12 3.57 7.94
CA VAL A 23 4.49 4.44 6.94
C VAL A 23 3.33 5.21 7.54
N LEU A 24 2.42 4.53 8.25
CA LEU A 24 1.26 5.18 8.88
C LEU A 24 1.63 6.16 9.99
N ALA A 25 2.76 5.93 10.67
CA ALA A 25 3.30 6.86 11.67
C ALA A 25 4.07 8.04 11.06
N SER A 26 4.36 8.01 9.75
CA SER A 26 5.15 9.07 9.10
C SER A 26 4.28 10.31 8.86
N PRO A 27 4.66 11.49 9.39
CA PRO A 27 3.96 12.74 9.09
C PRO A 27 4.12 13.14 7.61
N GLU A 28 5.25 12.76 6.99
CA GLU A 28 5.48 12.98 5.56
C GLU A 28 4.51 12.16 4.71
N PHE A 29 4.28 10.90 5.09
CA PHE A 29 3.26 10.08 4.44
C PHE A 29 1.86 10.67 4.63
N ALA A 30 1.50 11.13 5.83
CA ALA A 30 0.20 11.74 6.07
C ALA A 30 -0.02 13.01 5.24
N ALA A 31 1.00 13.88 5.15
CA ALA A 31 0.96 15.07 4.30
C ALA A 31 0.85 14.72 2.82
N TRP A 32 1.64 13.73 2.37
CA TRP A 32 1.60 13.24 0.99
C TRP A 32 0.24 12.61 0.65
N LEU A 33 -0.29 11.74 1.51
CA LEU A 33 -1.59 11.11 1.34
C LEU A 33 -2.72 12.15 1.24
N SER A 34 -2.66 13.19 2.08
CA SER A 34 -3.63 14.29 2.07
C SER A 34 -3.54 15.18 0.83
N SER A 35 -2.42 15.12 0.10
CA SER A 35 -2.27 15.81 -1.18
C SER A 35 -2.89 15.05 -2.37
N LEU A 36 -3.20 13.75 -2.19
CA LEU A 36 -3.84 12.95 -3.22
C LEU A 36 -5.35 13.21 -3.24
N THR A 37 -5.94 13.16 -4.43
CA THR A 37 -7.40 13.20 -4.54
C THR A 37 -7.97 11.89 -4.02
N ALA A 38 -8.73 11.95 -2.94
CA ALA A 38 -9.47 10.81 -2.41
C ALA A 38 -10.90 10.79 -2.98
N LEU A 39 -11.36 9.60 -3.36
CA LEU A 39 -12.69 9.34 -3.87
C LEU A 39 -13.32 8.22 -3.06
N ASP A 40 -14.58 8.41 -2.68
CA ASP A 40 -15.39 7.35 -2.09
C ASP A 40 -16.09 6.59 -3.22
N VAL A 41 -15.82 5.29 -3.34
CA VAL A 41 -16.43 4.40 -4.32
C VAL A 41 -17.01 3.22 -3.57
N ASP A 42 -18.34 3.09 -3.56
CA ASP A 42 -19.06 2.03 -2.86
C ASP A 42 -18.70 1.90 -1.37
N GLY A 43 -18.38 3.01 -0.70
CA GLY A 43 -17.98 3.06 0.70
C GLY A 43 -16.50 2.73 0.97
N GLU A 44 -15.69 2.58 -0.08
CA GLU A 44 -14.23 2.46 0.01
C GLU A 44 -13.55 3.74 -0.42
N THR A 45 -12.61 4.24 0.41
CA THR A 45 -11.78 5.39 0.06
C THR A 45 -10.62 4.95 -0.82
N LEU A 46 -10.65 5.38 -2.07
CA LEU A 46 -9.59 5.18 -3.06
C LEU A 46 -8.87 6.50 -3.34
N TYR A 47 -7.61 6.41 -3.73
CA TYR A 47 -6.74 7.56 -3.97
C TYR A 47 -6.30 7.61 -5.43
N LEU A 48 -6.43 8.77 -6.06
CA LEU A 48 -5.90 9.02 -7.40
C LEU A 48 -4.45 9.47 -7.32
N ARG A 49 -3.59 8.76 -8.06
CA ARG A 49 -2.18 9.10 -8.19
C ARG A 49 -1.82 9.22 -9.67
N GLY A 50 -1.72 10.46 -10.16
CA GLY A 50 -1.15 10.76 -11.47
C GLY A 50 -1.98 10.33 -12.68
N GLY A 51 -3.25 10.73 -12.74
CA GLY A 51 -4.12 10.53 -13.91
C GLY A 51 -5.33 9.67 -13.58
N ASP A 52 -5.28 8.39 -13.95
CA ASP A 52 -6.51 7.62 -14.21
C ASP A 52 -6.67 6.35 -13.36
N MET A 53 -5.70 6.01 -12.51
CA MET A 53 -5.76 4.78 -11.71
C MET A 53 -6.10 5.09 -10.25
N LEU A 54 -7.25 4.58 -9.82
CA LEU A 54 -7.64 4.53 -8.42
C LEU A 54 -6.84 3.45 -7.69
N ARG A 55 -6.35 3.79 -6.50
CA ARG A 55 -5.57 2.90 -5.67
C ARG A 55 -6.17 2.81 -4.28
N ASP A 56 -6.21 1.61 -3.73
CA ASP A 56 -6.59 1.42 -2.35
C ASP A 56 -5.48 1.92 -1.40
N LYS A 57 -5.79 1.95 -0.10
CA LYS A 57 -4.86 2.42 0.92
C LYS A 57 -3.57 1.59 1.00
N ASP A 58 -3.64 0.28 0.75
CA ASP A 58 -2.50 -0.62 0.84
C ASP A 58 -1.56 -0.47 -0.36
N GLN A 59 -2.11 -0.26 -1.55
CA GLN A 59 -1.34 0.08 -2.74
C GLN A 59 -0.59 1.41 -2.54
N VAL A 60 -1.25 2.41 -1.95
CA VAL A 60 -0.63 3.71 -1.67
C VAL A 60 0.50 3.58 -0.63
N ILE A 61 0.28 2.80 0.44
CA ILE A 61 1.31 2.51 1.46
C ILE A 61 2.49 1.76 0.82
N PHE A 62 2.22 0.74 0.02
CA PHE A 62 3.23 -0.08 -0.65
C PHE A 62 4.13 0.78 -1.56
N GLU A 63 3.52 1.63 -2.37
CA GLU A 63 4.26 2.52 -3.27
C GLU A 63 5.12 3.52 -2.50
N TRP A 64 4.57 4.14 -1.46
CA TRP A 64 5.33 5.08 -0.65
C TRP A 64 6.51 4.39 0.04
N ALA A 65 6.28 3.21 0.63
CA ALA A 65 7.31 2.41 1.27
C ALA A 65 8.43 2.04 0.30
N ARG A 66 8.08 1.65 -0.93
CA ARG A 66 9.04 1.34 -1.99
C ARG A 66 9.86 2.56 -2.40
N GLN A 67 9.22 3.72 -2.58
CA GLN A 67 9.89 4.96 -2.97
C GLN A 67 10.85 5.49 -1.91
N HIS A 68 10.56 5.23 -0.63
CA HIS A 68 11.40 5.66 0.50
C HIS A 68 12.36 4.57 0.99
N GLY A 69 12.50 3.47 0.23
CA GLY A 69 13.45 2.40 0.53
C GLY A 69 13.10 1.54 1.75
N LEU A 70 11.90 1.69 2.33
CA LEU A 70 11.39 0.83 3.40
C LEU A 70 11.02 -0.56 2.90
N LEU A 71 10.72 -0.68 1.61
CA LEU A 71 10.42 -1.94 0.95
C LEU A 71 11.29 -2.07 -0.30
N THR A 72 12.20 -3.03 -0.31
CA THR A 72 13.13 -3.26 -1.44
C THR A 72 12.57 -4.28 -2.41
N ASP A 73 12.96 -4.20 -3.69
CA ASP A 73 12.52 -5.17 -4.70
C ASP A 73 12.93 -6.62 -4.34
N ALA A 74 14.05 -6.79 -3.62
CA ALA A 74 14.47 -8.10 -3.10
C ALA A 74 13.52 -8.63 -2.00
N ALA A 75 13.09 -7.77 -1.08
CA ALA A 75 12.13 -8.14 -0.03
C ALA A 75 10.74 -8.45 -0.63
N ILE A 76 10.32 -7.68 -1.63
CA ILE A 76 9.09 -7.91 -2.39
C ILE A 76 9.15 -9.28 -3.07
N SER A 77 10.23 -9.57 -3.81
CA SER A 77 10.39 -10.85 -4.51
C SER A 77 10.38 -12.04 -3.53
N ARG A 78 10.97 -11.88 -2.34
CA ARG A 78 10.93 -12.92 -1.30
C ARG A 78 9.52 -13.16 -0.77
N ALA A 79 8.77 -12.09 -0.49
CA ALA A 79 7.39 -12.20 0.00
C ALA A 79 6.47 -12.81 -1.05
N MET A 80 6.64 -12.47 -2.33
CA MET A 80 5.85 -13.07 -3.41
C MET A 80 6.08 -14.58 -3.51
N LYS A 81 7.34 -15.04 -3.46
CA LYS A 81 7.65 -16.48 -3.49
C LYS A 81 7.04 -17.25 -2.32
N ALA A 82 7.01 -16.64 -1.14
CA ALA A 82 6.42 -17.25 0.05
C ALA A 82 4.89 -17.40 -0.02
N GLU A 83 4.22 -16.71 -0.96
CA GLU A 83 2.78 -16.86 -1.22
C GLU A 83 2.47 -17.94 -2.26
N ASP A 84 3.46 -18.34 -3.07
CA ASP A 84 3.33 -19.38 -4.10
C ASP A 84 3.65 -20.79 -3.56
N GLU A 85 4.20 -20.90 -2.34
CA GLU A 85 4.52 -22.15 -1.62
C GLU A 85 3.42 -22.55 -0.63
#